data_AF-A0A2K4INT5-F1
#
_entry.id   AF-A0A2K4INT5-F1
#
_cell.length_a   1.000
_cell.length_b   1.000
_cell.length_c   1.000
_cell.angle_alpha   90.00
_cell.angle_beta   90.00
_cell.angle_gamma   90.00
#
_symmetry.space_group_name_H-M   'P 1'
#
loop_
_entity.id
_entity.type
_entity.pdbx_description
1 polymer ?
#
loop_
_entity_poly.entity_id
_entity_poly.type
_entity_poly.pdbx_seq_one_letter_code
_entity_poly.pdbx_strand_id
1 'polypeptide(L)'
;MATKTSKRTGETSTTVSVGIRIDPKIKFALDIMGRLQKRSLTAVIEWAISQAITNQQLDTGGESLSSVLDKVWSTDESVRLIKLARHMPEALTYDELRIWETIKATGYFWHRNKSGGYNPETGELTVFLVTDNWETILQHVDRHKGSSTIVPLSEADLIPF
;
A
#
# COMPACT_ATOMS: atom_id res chain seq x y z
N MET A 1 42.53 -26.96 8.67
CA MET A 1 41.45 -26.96 7.67
C MET A 1 40.19 -26.42 8.32
N ALA A 2 39.71 -25.24 7.90
CA ALA A 2 38.51 -24.62 8.47
C ALA A 2 37.31 -24.88 7.56
N THR A 3 36.32 -25.60 8.07
CA THR A 3 35.06 -25.89 7.39
C THR A 3 34.20 -24.63 7.34
N LYS A 4 33.99 -24.13 6.12
CA LYS A 4 33.10 -23.00 5.82
C LYS A 4 31.65 -23.48 5.97
N THR A 5 30.94 -22.98 6.98
CA THR A 5 29.50 -23.24 7.15
C THR A 5 28.73 -22.55 6.02
N SER A 6 28.09 -23.36 5.17
CA SER A 6 27.23 -22.89 4.09
C SER A 6 25.97 -22.27 4.69
N LYS A 7 25.77 -20.95 4.52
CA LYS A 7 24.49 -20.31 4.80
C LYS A 7 23.44 -20.88 3.84
N ARG A 8 22.33 -21.35 4.40
CA ARG A 8 21.19 -21.93 3.71
C ARG A 8 20.51 -20.82 2.91
N THR A 9 20.70 -20.82 1.59
CA THR A 9 19.96 -20.01 0.62
C THR A 9 18.50 -20.44 0.68
N GLY A 10 17.58 -19.60 1.19
CA GLY A 10 16.16 -19.94 1.17
C GLY A 10 15.22 -19.27 2.18
N GLU A 11 15.69 -18.42 3.10
CA GLU A 11 14.79 -17.56 3.88
C GLU A 11 15.01 -16.11 3.43
N THR A 12 14.18 -15.64 2.51
CA THR A 12 14.00 -14.21 2.28
C THR A 12 13.51 -13.61 3.60
N SER A 13 14.43 -13.03 4.36
CA SER A 13 14.12 -12.28 5.57
C SER A 13 13.03 -11.26 5.24
N THR A 14 11.90 -11.31 5.94
CA THR A 14 10.77 -10.36 5.84
C THR A 14 11.13 -8.95 6.34
N THR A 15 12.41 -8.64 6.48
CA THR A 15 12.91 -7.38 7.03
C THR A 15 13.23 -6.40 5.91
N VAL A 16 12.83 -5.15 6.13
CA VAL A 16 13.12 -4.03 5.22
C VAL A 16 14.15 -3.13 5.88
N SER A 17 15.20 -2.77 5.15
CA SER A 17 16.21 -1.83 5.64
C SER A 17 15.72 -0.39 5.48
N VAL A 18 15.76 0.40 6.55
CA VAL A 18 15.32 1.81 6.55
C VAL A 18 16.50 2.71 6.91
N GLY A 19 16.82 3.69 6.05
CA GLY A 19 17.78 4.75 6.33
C GLY A 19 17.08 6.02 6.80
N ILE A 20 17.42 6.53 7.99
CA ILE A 20 16.76 7.71 8.59
C ILE A 20 17.80 8.81 8.86
N ARG A 21 17.44 10.06 8.56
CA ARG A 21 18.18 11.24 8.99
C ARG A 21 17.57 11.74 10.30
N ILE A 22 18.38 11.83 11.35
CA ILE A 22 17.94 12.28 12.68
C ILE A 22 18.96 13.23 13.30
N ASP A 23 18.47 14.16 14.11
CA ASP A 23 19.33 15.07 14.85
C ASP A 23 20.18 14.32 15.89
N PRO A 24 21.39 14.81 16.21
CA PRO A 24 22.26 14.18 17.21
C PRO A 24 21.58 13.98 18.58
N LYS A 25 20.69 14.89 18.97
CA LYS A 25 19.91 14.80 20.23
C LYS A 25 18.93 13.62 20.21
N ILE A 26 18.25 13.39 19.09
CA ILE A 26 17.31 12.27 18.93
C ILE A 26 18.07 10.94 18.94
N LYS A 27 19.22 10.88 18.25
CA LYS A 27 20.10 9.70 18.30
C LYS A 27 20.52 9.40 19.74
N PHE A 28 20.99 10.40 20.48
CA PHE A 28 21.38 10.24 21.89
C PHE A 28 20.20 9.73 22.75
N ALA A 29 19.00 10.28 22.58
CA ALA A 29 17.82 9.83 23.30
C ALA A 29 17.48 8.36 23.01
N LEU A 30 17.52 7.93 21.74
CA LEU A 30 17.30 6.54 21.35
C LEU A 30 18.35 5.60 21.99
N ASP A 31 19.63 5.99 22.00
CA ASP A 31 20.72 5.21 22.61
C ASP A 31 20.56 5.08 24.14
N ILE A 32 20.03 6.11 24.81
CA ILE A 32 19.72 6.06 26.25
C ILE A 32 18.52 5.14 26.50
N MET A 33 17.45 5.25 25.70
CA MET A 33 16.29 4.38 25.83
C MET A 33 16.64 2.91 25.62
N GLY A 34 17.49 2.59 24.64
CA GLY A 34 17.97 1.21 24.42
C GLY A 34 18.69 0.64 25.65
N ARG A 35 19.54 1.43 26.31
CA ARG A 35 20.23 1.03 27.53
C ARG A 35 19.28 0.83 28.72
N LEU A 36 18.33 1.74 28.91
CA LEU A 36 17.37 1.66 30.02
C LEU A 36 16.40 0.48 29.85
N GLN A 37 15.92 0.24 28.63
CA GLN A 37 14.98 -0.85 28.33
C GLN A 37 15.68 -2.19 28.06
N LYS A 38 17.02 -2.22 28.00
CA LYS A 38 17.83 -3.37 27.60
C LYS A 38 17.42 -3.92 26.22
N ARG A 39 17.15 -3.02 25.28
CA ARG A 39 16.71 -3.30 23.91
C ARG A 39 17.73 -2.79 22.90
N SER A 40 17.75 -3.40 21.70
CA SER A 40 18.52 -2.87 20.57
C SER A 40 17.91 -1.55 20.09
N LEU A 41 18.70 -0.75 19.39
CA LEU A 41 18.22 0.50 18.79
C LEU A 41 17.01 0.24 17.86
N THR A 42 17.08 -0.81 17.05
CA THR A 42 15.98 -1.26 16.18
C THR A 42 14.71 -1.54 16.97
N ALA A 43 14.80 -2.28 18.08
CA ALA A 43 13.64 -2.62 18.90
C ALA A 43 13.02 -1.39 19.60
N VAL A 44 13.84 -0.38 19.94
CA VAL A 44 13.33 0.89 20.47
C VAL A 44 12.59 1.67 19.38
N ILE A 45 13.12 1.69 18.16
CA ILE A 45 12.47 2.36 17.02
C ILE A 45 11.14 1.70 16.68
N GLU A 46 11.10 0.36 16.56
CA GLU A 46 9.87 -0.39 16.32
C GLU A 46 8.82 -0.11 17.40
N TRP A 47 9.21 -0.17 18.67
CA TRP A 47 8.30 0.15 19.78
C TRP A 47 7.77 1.58 19.69
N ALA A 48 8.62 2.56 19.38
CA ALA A 48 8.22 3.96 19.25
C ALA A 48 7.23 4.16 18.09
N ILE A 49 7.46 3.51 16.95
CA ILE A 49 6.54 3.54 15.80
C ILE A 49 5.20 2.89 16.16
N SER A 50 5.21 1.71 16.80
CA SER A 50 3.97 1.06 17.25
C SER A 50 3.17 1.95 18.19
N GLN A 51 3.84 2.61 19.15
CA GLN A 51 3.17 3.55 20.06
C GLN A 51 2.60 4.77 19.32
N ALA A 52 3.33 5.32 18.34
CA ALA A 52 2.83 6.42 17.53
C ALA A 52 1.56 6.02 16.76
N ILE A 53 1.55 4.83 16.13
CA ILE A 53 0.40 4.29 15.40
C ILE A 53 -0.80 4.08 16.33
N THR A 54 -0.59 3.50 17.52
CA THR A 54 -1.67 3.26 18.49
C THR A 54 -2.29 4.56 19.00
N ASN A 55 -1.47 5.60 19.20
CA ASN A 55 -1.93 6.87 19.77
C ASN A 55 -2.51 7.83 18.72
N GLN A 56 -2.33 7.56 17.42
CA GLN A 56 -2.88 8.39 16.36
C GLN A 56 -4.35 8.04 16.11
N GLN A 57 -5.21 9.01 16.36
CA GLN A 57 -6.63 8.96 15.98
C GLN A 57 -6.82 9.59 14.60
N LEU A 58 -7.73 9.02 13.81
CA LEU A 58 -8.15 9.61 12.55
C LEU A 58 -9.33 10.54 12.81
N ASP A 59 -9.29 11.73 12.24
CA ASP A 59 -10.36 12.72 12.34
C ASP A 59 -11.68 12.20 11.73
N THR A 60 -11.57 11.29 10.75
CA THR A 60 -12.70 10.71 10.02
C THR A 60 -13.19 9.44 10.72
N GLY A 61 -14.29 9.56 11.46
CA GLY A 61 -15.04 8.40 11.98
C GLY A 61 -14.58 7.85 13.34
N GLY A 62 -13.60 8.47 14.00
CA GLY A 62 -13.18 8.10 15.36
C GLY A 62 -12.48 6.74 15.45
N GLU A 63 -12.11 6.14 14.33
CA GLU A 63 -11.30 4.92 14.29
C GLU A 63 -9.83 5.24 14.58
N SER A 64 -9.12 4.32 15.23
CA SER A 64 -7.68 4.45 15.41
C SER A 64 -6.94 4.13 14.12
N LEU A 65 -5.79 4.77 13.89
CA LEU A 65 -4.94 4.48 12.74
C LEU A 65 -4.58 2.98 12.66
N SER A 66 -4.30 2.36 13.80
CA SER A 66 -4.02 0.93 13.87
C SER A 66 -5.15 0.07 13.27
N SER A 67 -6.41 0.37 13.61
CA SER A 67 -7.55 -0.41 13.10
C SER A 67 -7.73 -0.25 11.59
N VAL A 68 -7.49 0.95 11.07
CA VAL A 68 -7.55 1.21 9.63
C VAL A 68 -6.41 0.52 8.89
N LEU A 69 -5.18 0.56 9.43
CA LEU A 69 -4.04 -0.14 8.84
C LEU A 69 -4.28 -1.65 8.73
N ASP A 70 -4.89 -2.27 9.75
CA ASP A 70 -5.26 -3.69 9.70
C ASP A 70 -6.28 -4.01 8.60
N LYS A 71 -7.21 -3.08 8.31
CA LYS A 71 -8.16 -3.22 7.20
C LYS A 71 -7.46 -3.06 5.85
N VAL A 72 -6.55 -2.08 5.74
CA VAL A 72 -5.86 -1.69 4.50
C VAL A 72 -4.78 -2.69 4.08
N TRP A 73 -4.05 -3.27 5.02
CA TRP A 73 -2.92 -4.14 4.71
C TRP A 73 -3.32 -5.37 3.88
N SER A 74 -2.46 -5.71 2.93
CA SER A 74 -2.54 -6.88 2.07
C SER A 74 -1.16 -7.19 1.51
N THR A 75 -0.84 -8.47 1.34
CA THR A 75 0.37 -8.92 0.64
C THR A 75 0.31 -8.62 -0.86
N ASP A 76 -0.91 -8.56 -1.40
CA ASP A 76 -1.16 -8.16 -2.78
C ASP A 76 -1.28 -6.63 -2.87
N GLU A 77 -0.51 -6.02 -3.77
CA GLU A 77 -0.45 -4.58 -3.97
C GLU A 77 -1.75 -3.99 -4.53
N SER A 78 -2.39 -4.67 -5.48
CA SER A 78 -3.64 -4.21 -6.09
C SER A 78 -4.75 -4.15 -5.04
N VAL A 79 -4.84 -5.19 -4.21
CA VAL A 79 -5.79 -5.25 -3.10
C VAL A 79 -5.48 -4.18 -2.06
N ARG A 80 -4.20 -3.94 -1.76
CA ARG A 80 -3.76 -2.89 -0.83
C ARG A 80 -4.16 -1.50 -1.33
N LEU A 81 -3.98 -1.20 -2.61
CA LEU A 81 -4.42 0.06 -3.23
C LEU A 81 -5.94 0.22 -3.13
N ILE A 82 -6.72 -0.80 -3.51
CA ILE A 82 -8.19 -0.75 -3.45
C ILE A 82 -8.68 -0.48 -2.03
N LYS A 83 -8.10 -1.18 -1.04
CA LYS A 83 -8.47 -0.99 0.37
C LYS A 83 -8.06 0.39 0.88
N LEU A 84 -6.87 0.86 0.53
CA LEU A 84 -6.40 2.21 0.87
C LEU A 84 -7.36 3.27 0.33
N ALA A 85 -7.72 3.17 -0.94
CA ALA A 85 -8.65 4.10 -1.58
C ALA A 85 -10.05 4.11 -0.96
N ARG A 86 -10.51 2.98 -0.37
CA ARG A 86 -11.82 2.88 0.28
C ARG A 86 -11.83 3.34 1.73
N HIS A 87 -10.74 3.11 2.46
CA HIS A 87 -10.68 3.36 3.91
C HIS A 87 -9.97 4.66 4.28
N MET A 88 -9.06 5.14 3.44
CA MET A 88 -8.25 6.32 3.70
C MET A 88 -7.82 6.99 2.37
N PRO A 89 -8.80 7.47 1.56
CA PRO A 89 -8.52 8.07 0.25
C PRO A 89 -7.60 9.30 0.32
N GLU A 90 -7.57 10.01 1.45
CA GLU A 90 -6.71 11.17 1.69
C GLU A 90 -5.23 10.82 1.80
N ALA A 91 -4.90 9.55 2.08
CA ALA A 91 -3.52 9.07 2.16
C ALA A 91 -2.98 8.55 0.83
N LEU A 92 -3.79 8.53 -0.24
CA LEU A 92 -3.33 8.15 -1.57
C LEU A 92 -2.30 9.16 -2.08
N THR A 93 -1.17 8.64 -2.54
CA THR A 93 -0.21 9.45 -3.32
C THR A 93 -0.80 9.82 -4.68
N TYR A 94 -0.17 10.78 -5.37
CA TYR A 94 -0.61 11.18 -6.71
C TYR A 94 -0.63 10.00 -7.70
N ASP A 95 0.38 9.14 -7.68
CA ASP A 95 0.49 7.99 -8.57
C ASP A 95 -0.59 6.94 -8.25
N GLU A 96 -0.79 6.63 -6.96
CA GLU A 96 -1.84 5.71 -6.51
C GLU A 96 -3.24 6.23 -6.84
N LEU A 97 -3.49 7.53 -6.66
CA LEU A 97 -4.73 8.18 -7.04
C LEU A 97 -4.97 8.05 -8.53
N ARG A 98 -3.94 8.22 -9.36
CA ARG A 98 -4.05 8.08 -10.81
C ARG A 98 -4.39 6.65 -11.24
N ILE A 99 -3.82 5.65 -10.57
CA ILE A 99 -4.18 4.25 -10.76
C ILE A 99 -5.64 4.03 -10.36
N TRP A 100 -6.04 4.52 -9.18
CA TRP A 100 -7.41 4.37 -8.67
C TRP A 100 -8.46 5.01 -9.58
N GLU A 101 -8.23 6.24 -10.04
CA GLU A 101 -9.13 6.93 -10.97
C GLU A 101 -9.23 6.20 -12.31
N THR A 102 -8.14 5.58 -12.77
CA THR A 102 -8.15 4.76 -13.99
C THR A 102 -9.02 3.51 -13.81
N ILE A 103 -8.96 2.86 -12.63
CA ILE A 103 -9.85 1.74 -12.29
C ILE A 103 -11.31 2.20 -12.24
N LYS A 104 -11.61 3.35 -11.62
CA LYS A 104 -12.96 3.94 -11.59
C LYS A 104 -13.47 4.29 -13.00
N ALA A 105 -12.62 4.77 -13.89
CA ALA A 105 -13.00 5.09 -15.26
C ALA A 105 -13.18 3.86 -16.17
N THR A 106 -12.70 2.68 -15.74
CA THR A 106 -12.72 1.46 -16.55
C THR A 106 -13.86 0.54 -16.14
N GLY A 107 -14.95 0.56 -16.90
CA GLY A 107 -16.17 -0.21 -16.58
C GLY A 107 -16.01 -1.72 -16.50
N TYR A 108 -14.98 -2.30 -17.13
CA TYR A 108 -14.70 -3.75 -17.09
C TYR A 108 -14.51 -4.29 -15.67
N PHE A 109 -13.97 -3.48 -14.76
CA PHE A 109 -13.71 -3.92 -13.38
C PHE A 109 -14.94 -3.88 -12.47
N TRP A 110 -16.09 -3.43 -12.96
CA TRP A 110 -17.27 -3.18 -12.13
C TRP A 110 -18.45 -4.06 -12.53
N HIS A 111 -19.23 -4.47 -11.55
CA HIS A 111 -20.51 -5.09 -11.80
C HIS A 111 -21.46 -4.09 -12.48
N ARG A 112 -21.98 -4.48 -13.65
CA ARG A 112 -22.94 -3.68 -14.40
C ARG A 112 -24.34 -3.82 -13.80
N ASN A 113 -25.06 -2.71 -13.75
CA ASN A 113 -26.46 -2.67 -13.35
C ASN A 113 -27.37 -3.23 -14.47
N LYS A 114 -28.68 -3.37 -14.19
CA LYS A 114 -29.67 -3.86 -15.17
C LYS A 114 -29.75 -3.01 -16.45
N SER A 115 -29.31 -1.75 -16.39
CA SER A 115 -29.27 -0.82 -17.51
C SER A 115 -27.94 -0.86 -18.28
N GLY A 116 -27.00 -1.75 -17.92
CA GLY A 116 -25.69 -1.91 -18.55
C GLY A 116 -24.62 -0.90 -18.13
N GLY A 117 -24.97 0.07 -17.28
CA GLY A 117 -24.03 1.05 -16.71
C GLY A 117 -23.37 0.54 -15.43
N TYR A 118 -22.38 1.27 -14.92
CA TYR A 118 -21.75 1.01 -13.64
C TYR A 118 -21.57 2.33 -12.87
N ASN A 119 -21.38 2.26 -11.55
CA ASN A 119 -21.12 3.42 -10.72
C ASN A 119 -19.83 3.15 -9.90
N PRO A 120 -18.76 3.94 -10.08
CA PRO A 120 -17.51 3.69 -9.37
C PRO A 120 -17.55 4.09 -7.88
N GLU A 121 -18.51 4.91 -7.47
CA GLU A 121 -18.64 5.37 -6.08
C GLU A 121 -19.48 4.42 -5.23
N THR A 122 -20.51 3.80 -5.81
CA THR A 122 -21.46 2.94 -5.08
C THR A 122 -21.54 1.52 -5.62
N GLY A 123 -20.90 1.23 -6.74
CA GLY A 123 -20.95 -0.07 -7.40
C GLY A 123 -19.99 -1.08 -6.78
N GLU A 124 -20.23 -2.34 -7.11
CA GLU A 124 -19.37 -3.43 -6.67
C GLU A 124 -18.20 -3.62 -7.64
N LEU A 125 -16.98 -3.41 -7.15
CA LEU A 125 -15.75 -3.69 -7.88
C LEU A 125 -15.46 -5.19 -7.83
N THR A 126 -15.22 -5.81 -8.98
CA THR A 126 -14.74 -7.18 -9.09
C THR A 126 -13.23 -7.21 -8.85
N VAL A 127 -12.83 -7.28 -7.58
CA VAL A 127 -11.41 -7.17 -7.13
C VAL A 127 -10.49 -8.12 -7.90
N PHE A 128 -10.92 -9.36 -8.15
CA PHE A 128 -10.13 -10.34 -8.89
C PHE A 128 -9.72 -9.85 -10.28
N LEU A 129 -10.60 -9.14 -11.01
CA LEU A 129 -10.27 -8.61 -12.34
C LEU A 129 -9.19 -7.52 -12.27
N VAL A 130 -9.18 -6.71 -11.22
CA VAL A 130 -8.14 -5.71 -11.00
C VAL A 130 -6.81 -6.38 -10.67
N THR A 131 -6.84 -7.42 -9.83
CA THR A 131 -5.63 -8.17 -9.46
C THR A 131 -5.05 -8.90 -10.67
N ASP A 132 -5.87 -9.58 -11.46
CA ASP A 132 -5.44 -10.32 -12.65
C ASP A 132 -4.85 -9.40 -13.73
N ASN A 133 -5.38 -8.18 -13.85
CA ASN A 133 -4.92 -7.18 -14.81
C ASN A 133 -3.98 -6.12 -14.21
N TRP A 134 -3.40 -6.35 -13.03
CA TRP A 134 -2.67 -5.32 -12.30
C TRP A 134 -1.51 -4.73 -13.10
N GLU A 135 -0.68 -5.58 -13.69
CA GLU A 135 0.46 -5.16 -14.52
C GLU A 135 0.00 -4.35 -15.74
N THR A 136 -1.09 -4.76 -16.39
CA THR A 136 -1.68 -4.03 -17.54
C THR A 136 -2.15 -2.63 -17.13
N ILE A 137 -2.78 -2.51 -15.95
CA ILE A 137 -3.21 -1.23 -15.41
C ILE A 137 -2.01 -0.32 -15.15
N LEU A 138 -0.96 -0.82 -14.50
CA LEU A 138 0.25 -0.05 -14.21
C LEU A 138 0.92 0.46 -15.49
N GLN A 139 1.09 -0.41 -16.48
CA GLN A 139 1.65 -0.03 -17.78
C GLN A 139 0.80 1.00 -18.49
N HIS A 140 -0.54 0.86 -18.45
CA HIS A 140 -1.45 1.82 -19.07
C HIS A 140 -1.35 3.20 -18.42
N VAL A 141 -1.28 3.25 -17.09
CA VAL A 141 -1.14 4.50 -16.34
C VAL A 141 0.20 5.17 -16.65
N ASP A 142 1.32 4.42 -16.70
CA ASP A 142 2.63 4.98 -17.04
C ASP A 142 2.67 5.51 -18.49
N ARG A 143 2.08 4.76 -19.44
CA ARG A 143 1.95 5.21 -20.85
C ARG A 143 1.21 6.54 -20.96
N HIS A 144 0.21 6.75 -20.11
CA HIS A 144 -0.62 7.96 -20.13
C HIS A 144 -0.23 9.01 -19.09
N LYS A 145 0.93 8.91 -18.44
CA LYS A 145 1.34 9.85 -17.37
C LYS A 145 1.40 11.32 -17.80
N GLY A 146 1.63 11.58 -19.08
CA GLY A 146 1.63 12.93 -19.64
C GLY A 146 0.24 13.50 -19.95
N SER A 147 -0.81 12.67 -19.91
CA SER A 147 -2.18 13.11 -20.18
C SER A 147 -2.70 14.01 -19.06
N SER A 148 -3.43 15.07 -19.42
CA SER A 148 -4.14 15.93 -18.46
C SER A 148 -5.44 15.32 -17.93
N THR A 149 -5.96 14.29 -18.60
CA THR A 149 -7.18 13.58 -18.23
C THR A 149 -6.90 12.10 -18.01
N ILE A 150 -7.72 11.46 -17.18
CA ILE A 150 -7.69 10.01 -16.98
C ILE A 150 -8.16 9.34 -18.27
N VAL A 151 -7.38 8.35 -18.73
CA VAL A 151 -7.68 7.55 -19.92
C VAL A 151 -8.11 6.17 -19.45
N PRO A 152 -9.37 5.75 -19.63
CA PRO A 152 -9.82 4.42 -19.23
C PRO A 152 -9.18 3.33 -20.11
N LEU A 153 -9.09 2.10 -19.60
CA LEU A 153 -8.71 0.94 -20.42
C LEU A 153 -9.88 0.51 -21.29
N SER A 154 -9.59 0.07 -22.51
CA SER A 154 -10.60 -0.53 -23.38
C SER A 154 -10.70 -2.04 -23.12
N GLU A 155 -11.85 -2.65 -23.44
CA GLU A 155 -12.01 -4.12 -23.30
C GLU A 155 -11.01 -4.89 -24.19
N ALA A 156 -10.57 -4.31 -25.31
CA ALA A 156 -9.56 -4.89 -26.19
C ALA A 156 -8.15 -4.93 -25.57
N ASP A 157 -7.87 -4.08 -24.59
CA ASP A 157 -6.58 -4.07 -23.88
C ASP A 157 -6.53 -5.14 -22.77
N LEU A 158 -7.70 -5.65 -22.35
CA LEU A 158 -7.86 -6.52 -21.18
C LEU A 158 -8.14 -7.99 -21.54
N ILE A 159 -8.62 -8.27 -22.75
CA ILE A 159 -8.97 -9.63 -23.18
C ILE A 159 -7.95 -10.08 -24.23
N PRO A 160 -6.99 -10.97 -23.89
CA PRO A 160 -6.14 -11.61 -24.89
C PRO A 160 -6.97 -12.58 -25.73
N PHE A 161 -6.91 -12.43 -27.05
CA PHE A 161 -7.55 -13.31 -28.04
C PHE A 161 -6.94 -14.72 -28.07
#